data_AF-A0A2V7MKR4-F1
#
_entry.id   AF-A0A2V7MKR4-F1
#
_cell.length_a   1.000
_cell.length_b   1.000
_cell.length_c   1.000
_cell.angle_alpha   90.00
_cell.angle_beta   90.00
_cell.angle_gamma   90.00
#
_symmetry.space_group_name_H-M   'P 1'
#
loop_
_entity.id
_entity.type
_entity.pdbx_description
1 polymer ?
#
loop_
_entity_poly.entity_id
_entity_poly.type
_entity_poly.pdbx_seq_one_letter_code
_entity_poly.pdbx_strand_id
1 'polypeptide(L)'
;MAEHAQPIATYREFLTALLSDRERFFEEVVDTVALPAKLRYAVVTIIGLSAFFGLVAGAYSGPAQALSSAIKLPFLFFATFLICFPAFFVVQVLVGSRLRLLQVTVLMFGSLALTSVLLAALVPITLFFLVTGSNYYFQHLLNIAIAGVAGLFGLYALHEGLSLVCEKRGVYPRKALTIMRVWAVLFAFVGIQLAWNLRPFLGDRSEPFRIIGNYQGNFYTAILYATKQLLAGDQRPAAPGTPAAPPQQYRRLPFDTAADTARSRRP
;
A
#
# COMPACT_ATOMS: atom_id res chain seq x y z
N MET A 1 -17.22 0.03 -40.82
CA MET A 1 -16.97 1.41 -40.35
C MET A 1 -16.88 1.34 -38.84
N ALA A 2 -15.71 1.64 -38.26
CA ALA A 2 -15.61 1.74 -36.80
C ALA A 2 -16.12 3.11 -36.40
N GLU A 3 -17.16 3.15 -35.57
CA GLU A 3 -17.65 4.39 -34.98
C GLU A 3 -16.54 4.91 -34.04
N HIS A 4 -15.88 6.00 -34.44
CA HIS A 4 -14.89 6.65 -33.59
C HIS A 4 -15.60 7.34 -32.43
N ALA A 5 -15.93 6.56 -31.39
CA ALA A 5 -16.30 7.08 -30.09
C ALA A 5 -15.27 8.14 -29.68
N GLN A 6 -15.75 9.34 -29.34
CA GLN A 6 -14.88 10.48 -29.05
C GLN A 6 -13.85 10.11 -27.98
N PRO A 7 -12.59 10.56 -28.10
CA PRO A 7 -11.55 10.20 -27.13
C PRO A 7 -11.96 10.65 -25.73
N ILE A 8 -11.67 9.85 -24.70
CA ILE A 8 -11.98 10.20 -23.29
C ILE A 8 -11.34 11.56 -22.96
N ALA A 9 -12.20 12.59 -22.89
CA ALA A 9 -11.82 13.99 -22.73
C ALA A 9 -12.19 14.51 -21.33
N THR A 10 -13.26 13.96 -20.74
CA THR A 10 -13.83 14.42 -19.47
C THR A 10 -13.56 13.45 -18.33
N TYR A 11 -13.44 13.96 -17.09
CA TYR A 11 -13.30 13.12 -15.89
C TYR A 11 -14.44 12.10 -15.70
N ARG A 12 -15.67 12.48 -16.05
CA ARG A 12 -16.85 11.59 -16.02
C ARG A 12 -16.69 10.42 -17.00
N GLU A 13 -16.30 10.70 -18.24
CA GLU A 13 -16.04 9.67 -19.26
C GLU A 13 -14.92 8.74 -18.84
N PHE A 14 -13.86 9.26 -18.20
CA PHE A 14 -12.79 8.44 -17.63
C PHE A 14 -13.32 7.45 -16.59
N LEU A 15 -14.19 7.89 -15.66
CA LEU A 15 -14.80 6.99 -14.67
C LEU A 15 -15.74 5.98 -15.32
N THR A 16 -16.58 6.39 -16.27
CA THR A 16 -17.48 5.48 -17.01
C THR A 16 -16.70 4.45 -17.82
N ALA A 17 -15.63 4.85 -18.51
CA ALA A 17 -14.77 3.92 -19.25
C ALA A 17 -13.97 2.99 -18.33
N LEU A 18 -13.57 3.44 -17.14
CA LEU A 18 -12.84 2.60 -16.19
C LEU A 18 -13.76 1.56 -15.49
N LEU A 19 -15.03 1.88 -15.30
CA LEU A 19 -16.01 1.04 -14.58
C LEU A 19 -16.84 0.15 -15.50
N SER A 20 -17.34 0.70 -16.61
CA SER A 20 -18.27 0.03 -17.54
C SER A 20 -17.55 -0.40 -18.81
N ASP A 21 -16.91 0.53 -19.54
CA ASP A 21 -16.32 0.26 -20.86
C ASP A 21 -14.81 0.00 -20.80
N ARG A 22 -14.41 -0.94 -19.93
CA ARG A 22 -12.98 -1.23 -19.63
C ARG A 22 -12.16 -1.49 -20.88
N GLU A 23 -12.73 -2.22 -21.85
CA GLU A 23 -12.07 -2.48 -23.14
C GLU A 23 -11.70 -1.18 -23.87
N ARG A 24 -12.61 -0.21 -23.96
CA ARG A 24 -12.36 1.09 -24.59
C ARG A 24 -11.27 1.87 -23.86
N PHE A 25 -11.26 1.85 -22.52
CA PHE A 25 -10.17 2.47 -21.75
C PHE A 25 -8.82 1.84 -22.11
N PHE A 26 -8.74 0.50 -22.15
CA PHE A 26 -7.50 -0.20 -22.48
C PHE A 26 -7.06 0.01 -23.94
N GLU A 27 -7.99 0.02 -24.90
CA GLU A 27 -7.73 0.30 -26.31
C GLU A 27 -7.20 1.73 -26.52
N GLU A 28 -7.85 2.75 -25.97
CA GLU A 28 -7.37 4.14 -26.07
C GLU A 28 -5.97 4.32 -25.44
N VAL A 29 -5.62 3.52 -24.43
CA VAL A 29 -4.27 3.53 -23.83
C VAL A 29 -3.22 2.87 -24.74
N VAL A 30 -3.56 1.77 -25.42
CA VAL A 30 -2.67 1.14 -26.42
C VAL A 30 -2.49 2.02 -27.65
N ASP A 31 -3.55 2.71 -28.07
CA ASP A 31 -3.52 3.60 -29.23
C ASP A 31 -2.90 4.97 -28.91
N THR A 32 -2.37 5.14 -27.69
CA THR A 32 -1.66 6.35 -27.22
C THR A 32 -2.56 7.60 -27.18
N VAL A 33 -3.87 7.42 -27.08
CA VAL A 33 -4.88 8.48 -27.13
C VAL A 33 -4.99 9.17 -25.76
N ALA A 34 -4.64 10.46 -25.72
CA ALA A 34 -4.80 11.35 -24.57
C ALA A 34 -4.22 10.81 -23.23
N LEU A 35 -3.11 10.06 -23.28
CA LEU A 35 -2.51 9.43 -22.10
C LEU A 35 -2.26 10.37 -20.90
N PRO A 36 -1.75 11.62 -21.07
CA PRO A 36 -1.51 12.51 -19.93
C PRO A 36 -2.80 12.94 -19.22
N ALA A 37 -3.90 13.09 -19.96
CA ALA A 37 -5.22 13.41 -19.39
C ALA A 37 -5.75 12.24 -18.57
N LYS A 38 -5.68 11.01 -19.13
CA LYS A 38 -6.03 9.77 -18.43
C LYS A 38 -5.20 9.58 -17.15
N LEU A 39 -3.89 9.83 -17.21
CA LEU A 39 -3.02 9.78 -16.03
C LEU A 39 -3.44 10.78 -14.94
N ARG A 40 -3.72 12.04 -15.33
CA ARG A 40 -4.20 13.07 -14.41
C ARG A 40 -5.52 12.67 -13.75
N TYR A 41 -6.48 12.14 -14.50
CA TYR A 41 -7.75 11.68 -13.96
C TYR A 41 -7.59 10.48 -13.02
N ALA A 42 -6.71 9.53 -13.35
CA ALA A 42 -6.37 8.42 -12.46
C ALA A 42 -5.71 8.91 -11.15
N VAL A 43 -4.74 9.81 -11.22
CA VAL A 43 -4.06 10.42 -10.06
C VAL A 43 -5.06 11.14 -9.14
N VAL A 44 -5.95 11.96 -9.70
CA VAL A 44 -7.00 12.66 -8.93
C VAL A 44 -7.97 11.67 -8.29
N THR A 45 -8.37 10.62 -8.99
CA THR A 45 -9.24 9.55 -8.47
C THR A 45 -8.58 8.83 -7.29
N ILE A 46 -7.30 8.46 -7.45
CA ILE A 46 -6.50 7.81 -6.40
C ILE A 46 -6.41 8.70 -5.16
N ILE A 47 -5.96 9.95 -5.32
CA ILE A 47 -5.78 10.86 -4.18
C ILE A 47 -7.12 11.09 -3.48
N GLY A 48 -8.17 11.47 -4.20
CA GLY A 48 -9.47 11.80 -3.60
C GLY A 48 -10.16 10.62 -2.93
N LEU A 49 -10.36 9.51 -3.65
CA LEU A 49 -11.19 8.40 -3.18
C LEU A 49 -10.47 7.52 -2.14
N SER A 50 -9.16 7.31 -2.31
CA SER A 50 -8.38 6.53 -1.34
C SER A 50 -8.13 7.31 -0.03
N ALA A 51 -7.99 8.64 -0.10
CA ALA A 51 -7.98 9.49 1.09
C ALA A 51 -9.33 9.52 1.80
N PHE A 52 -10.45 9.59 1.05
CA PHE A 52 -11.79 9.55 1.64
C PHE A 52 -12.06 8.25 2.40
N PHE A 53 -11.71 7.09 1.81
CA PHE A 53 -11.77 5.82 2.53
C PHE A 53 -10.85 5.80 3.75
N GLY A 54 -9.61 6.27 3.62
CA GLY A 54 -8.66 6.38 4.73
C GLY A 54 -9.18 7.24 5.89
N LEU A 55 -9.84 8.37 5.58
CA LEU A 55 -10.46 9.27 6.56
C LEU A 55 -11.53 8.55 7.38
N VAL A 56 -12.48 7.87 6.73
CA VAL A 56 -13.57 7.16 7.43
C VAL A 56 -13.06 5.94 8.19
N ALA A 57 -12.10 5.20 7.64
CA ALA A 57 -11.46 4.07 8.32
C ALA A 57 -10.70 4.51 9.60
N GLY A 58 -9.98 5.65 9.54
CA GLY A 58 -9.22 6.20 10.66
C GLY A 58 -10.05 6.98 11.68
N ALA A 59 -11.26 7.44 11.33
CA ALA A 59 -12.15 8.21 12.20
C ALA A 59 -12.50 7.49 13.52
N TYR A 60 -12.48 6.15 13.53
CA TYR A 60 -12.73 5.37 14.73
C TYR A 60 -11.78 5.71 15.90
N SER A 61 -10.50 5.97 15.61
CA SER A 61 -9.49 6.24 16.65
C SER A 61 -9.22 7.72 16.87
N GLY A 62 -10.00 8.61 16.23
CA GLY A 62 -9.98 10.05 16.45
C GLY A 62 -9.57 10.88 15.22
N PRO A 63 -9.86 12.19 15.22
CA PRO A 63 -9.72 13.05 14.03
C PRO A 63 -8.28 13.21 13.54
N ALA A 64 -7.29 13.26 14.45
CA ALA A 64 -5.87 13.30 14.08
C ALA A 64 -5.43 12.01 13.36
N GLN A 65 -5.96 10.86 13.79
CA GLN A 65 -5.69 9.57 13.17
C GLN A 65 -6.41 9.44 11.82
N ALA A 66 -7.64 9.95 11.69
CA ALA A 66 -8.38 10.04 10.42
C ALA A 66 -7.59 10.79 9.34
N LEU A 67 -7.07 11.98 9.66
CA LEU A 67 -6.28 12.78 8.73
C LEU A 67 -4.94 12.09 8.37
N SER A 68 -4.28 11.48 9.35
CA SER A 68 -3.07 10.66 9.13
C SER A 68 -3.34 9.50 8.17
N SER A 69 -4.44 8.77 8.37
CA SER A 69 -4.90 7.67 7.51
C SER A 69 -5.18 8.13 6.08
N ALA A 70 -5.89 9.26 5.94
CA ALA A 70 -6.28 9.86 4.67
C ALA A 70 -5.07 10.26 3.81
N ILE A 71 -3.97 10.70 4.42
CA ILE A 71 -2.73 11.05 3.71
C ILE A 71 -1.88 9.80 3.42
N LYS A 72 -1.80 8.87 4.39
CA LYS A 72 -0.99 7.65 4.29
C LYS A 72 -1.47 6.68 3.20
N LEU A 73 -2.78 6.60 2.93
CA LEU A 73 -3.34 5.61 2.01
C LEU A 73 -3.07 5.93 0.51
N PRO A 74 -3.24 7.18 0.01
CA PRO A 74 -2.70 7.57 -1.29
C PRO A 74 -1.18 7.36 -1.36
N PHE A 75 -0.43 7.83 -0.35
CA PHE A 75 1.03 7.70 -0.31
C PHE A 75 1.48 6.23 -0.44
N LEU A 76 0.79 5.30 0.21
CA LEU A 76 1.05 3.87 0.12
C LEU A 76 0.99 3.36 -1.33
N PHE A 77 -0.03 3.77 -2.09
CA PHE A 77 -0.17 3.37 -3.50
C PHE A 77 0.94 3.98 -4.37
N PHE A 78 1.27 5.26 -4.20
CA PHE A 78 2.36 5.90 -4.93
C PHE A 78 3.74 5.30 -4.59
N ALA A 79 4.01 5.02 -3.31
CA ALA A 79 5.26 4.40 -2.87
C ALA A 79 5.41 2.97 -3.40
N THR A 80 4.33 2.18 -3.35
CA THR A 80 4.33 0.81 -3.90
C THR A 80 4.57 0.82 -5.41
N PHE A 81 3.92 1.75 -6.14
CA PHE A 81 4.21 1.97 -7.55
C PHE A 81 5.68 2.35 -7.78
N LEU A 82 6.21 3.34 -7.07
CA LEU A 82 7.58 3.83 -7.27
C LEU A 82 8.65 2.76 -7.03
N ILE A 83 8.44 1.87 -6.05
CA ILE A 83 9.35 0.77 -5.73
C ILE A 83 9.24 -0.38 -6.74
N CYS A 84 8.03 -0.76 -7.15
CA CYS A 84 7.83 -1.92 -8.03
C CYS A 84 7.97 -1.59 -9.53
N PHE A 85 7.66 -0.37 -9.96
CA PHE A 85 7.60 0.00 -11.38
C PHE A 85 8.92 -0.10 -12.15
N PRO A 86 10.10 0.32 -11.62
CA PRO A 86 11.36 0.24 -12.37
C PRO A 86 11.72 -1.19 -12.76
N ALA A 87 11.62 -2.12 -11.81
CA ALA A 87 11.91 -3.54 -12.05
C ALA A 87 10.88 -4.17 -12.99
N PHE A 88 9.59 -3.83 -12.84
CA PHE A 88 8.53 -4.28 -13.75
C PHE A 88 8.81 -3.87 -15.20
N PHE A 89 9.15 -2.60 -15.42
CA PHE A 89 9.38 -2.05 -16.75
C PHE A 89 10.59 -2.71 -17.43
N VAL A 90 11.71 -2.90 -16.72
CA VAL A 90 12.89 -3.60 -17.25
C VAL A 90 12.54 -5.04 -17.66
N VAL A 91 11.87 -5.81 -16.79
CA VAL A 91 11.44 -7.18 -17.12
C VAL A 91 10.48 -7.19 -18.31
N GLN A 92 9.52 -6.25 -18.35
CA GLN A 92 8.57 -6.13 -19.45
C GLN A 92 9.26 -5.86 -20.81
N VAL A 93 10.30 -5.02 -20.83
CA VAL A 93 11.14 -4.79 -22.02
C VAL A 93 11.94 -6.04 -22.41
N LEU A 94 12.56 -6.74 -21.43
CA LEU A 94 13.31 -7.98 -21.68
C LEU A 94 12.46 -9.12 -22.25
N VAL A 95 11.17 -9.17 -21.92
CA VAL A 95 10.22 -10.16 -22.47
C VAL A 95 9.71 -9.75 -23.88
N GLY A 96 10.14 -8.59 -24.39
CA GLY A 96 9.81 -8.12 -25.74
C GLY A 96 8.46 -7.40 -25.86
N SER A 97 7.93 -6.85 -24.76
CA SER A 97 6.74 -6.00 -24.82
C SER A 97 7.01 -4.73 -25.60
N ARG A 98 6.11 -4.36 -26.52
CA ARG A 98 6.23 -3.15 -27.34
C ARG A 98 5.53 -1.92 -26.74
N LEU A 99 5.05 -2.01 -25.50
CA LEU A 99 4.37 -0.90 -24.81
C LEU A 99 5.37 0.16 -24.32
N ARG A 100 5.03 1.42 -24.54
CA ARG A 100 5.82 2.58 -24.06
C ARG A 100 5.65 2.75 -22.56
N LEU A 101 6.68 3.26 -21.87
CA LEU A 101 6.69 3.56 -20.43
C LEU A 101 5.37 4.20 -19.94
N LEU A 102 4.93 5.27 -20.63
CA LEU A 102 3.76 6.05 -20.26
C LEU A 102 2.43 5.26 -20.41
N GLN A 103 2.36 4.31 -21.34
CA GLN A 103 1.21 3.41 -21.46
C GLN A 103 1.14 2.46 -20.26
N VAL A 104 2.27 1.85 -19.91
CA VAL A 104 2.37 0.96 -18.73
C VAL A 104 2.00 1.71 -17.45
N THR A 105 2.49 2.94 -17.29
CA THR A 105 2.09 3.82 -16.18
C THR A 105 0.58 4.03 -16.16
N VAL A 106 -0.04 4.44 -17.27
CA VAL A 106 -1.49 4.67 -17.31
C VAL A 106 -2.32 3.40 -17.06
N LEU A 107 -1.86 2.23 -17.51
CA LEU A 107 -2.50 0.94 -17.20
C LEU A 107 -2.48 0.65 -15.69
N MET A 108 -1.31 0.76 -15.04
CA MET A 108 -1.19 0.55 -13.59
C MET A 108 -1.98 1.60 -12.79
N PHE A 109 -1.96 2.86 -13.21
CA PHE A 109 -2.71 3.94 -12.58
C PHE A 109 -4.22 3.79 -12.75
N GLY A 110 -4.70 3.28 -13.89
CA GLY A 110 -6.11 2.92 -14.08
C GLY A 110 -6.55 1.83 -13.09
N SER A 111 -5.75 0.78 -12.92
CA SER A 111 -6.03 -0.28 -11.94
C SER A 111 -6.03 0.22 -10.49
N LEU A 112 -5.09 1.10 -10.11
CA LEU A 112 -5.07 1.74 -8.78
C LEU A 112 -6.25 2.71 -8.58
N ALA A 113 -6.67 3.42 -9.62
CA ALA A 113 -7.87 4.25 -9.58
C ALA A 113 -9.13 3.39 -9.37
N LEU A 114 -9.24 2.24 -10.04
CA LEU A 114 -10.33 1.30 -9.81
C LEU A 114 -10.34 0.78 -8.37
N THR A 115 -9.20 0.36 -7.81
CA THR A 115 -9.07 0.01 -6.38
C THR A 115 -9.60 1.13 -5.48
N SER A 116 -9.27 2.38 -5.81
CA SER A 116 -9.70 3.55 -5.04
C SER A 116 -11.21 3.82 -5.15
N VAL A 117 -11.82 3.58 -6.33
CA VAL A 117 -13.28 3.63 -6.49
C VAL A 117 -13.98 2.53 -5.68
N LEU A 118 -13.45 1.29 -5.71
CA LEU A 118 -14.01 0.17 -4.93
C LEU A 118 -13.91 0.42 -3.42
N LEU A 119 -12.78 0.98 -2.95
CA LEU A 119 -12.63 1.41 -1.56
C LEU A 119 -13.68 2.46 -1.17
N ALA A 120 -13.87 3.50 -2.00
CA ALA A 120 -14.87 4.53 -1.75
C ALA A 120 -16.32 4.00 -1.79
N ALA A 121 -16.62 3.05 -2.68
CA ALA A 121 -17.94 2.41 -2.76
C ALA A 121 -18.29 1.60 -1.50
N LEU A 122 -17.30 1.13 -0.75
CA LEU A 122 -17.48 0.36 0.49
C LEU A 122 -17.45 1.25 1.76
N VAL A 123 -17.23 2.56 1.63
CA VAL A 123 -17.31 3.54 2.74
C VAL A 123 -18.65 3.53 3.49
N PRO A 124 -19.83 3.41 2.85
CA PRO A 124 -21.09 3.37 3.59
C PRO A 124 -21.16 2.22 4.60
N ILE A 125 -20.51 1.09 4.31
CA ILE A 125 -20.44 -0.08 5.19
C ILE A 125 -19.55 0.24 6.40
N THR A 126 -18.37 0.83 6.18
CA THR A 126 -17.46 1.19 7.29
C THR A 126 -18.05 2.30 8.17
N LEU A 127 -18.77 3.25 7.57
CA LEU A 127 -19.48 4.32 8.27
C LEU A 127 -20.63 3.78 9.14
N PHE A 128 -21.40 2.81 8.63
CA PHE A 128 -22.47 2.16 9.40
C PHE A 128 -21.92 1.53 10.69
N PHE A 129 -20.89 0.68 10.59
CA PHE A 129 -20.29 0.03 11.76
C PHE A 129 -19.50 0.99 12.68
N LEU A 130 -19.06 2.14 12.17
CA LEU A 130 -18.50 3.23 12.97
C LEU A 130 -19.59 3.90 13.83
N VAL A 131 -20.73 4.26 13.22
CA VAL A 131 -21.86 4.93 13.91
C VAL A 131 -22.57 4.00 14.89
N THR A 132 -22.70 2.70 14.58
CA THR A 132 -23.28 1.68 15.49
C THR A 132 -22.38 1.37 16.70
N GLY A 133 -21.17 1.95 16.79
CA GLY A 133 -20.29 1.77 17.95
C GLY A 133 -19.69 0.36 18.06
N SER A 134 -19.36 -0.27 16.92
CA SER A 134 -18.77 -1.61 16.89
C SER A 134 -17.41 -1.68 17.60
N ASN A 135 -16.97 -2.90 17.92
CA ASN A 135 -15.69 -3.15 18.59
C ASN A 135 -14.51 -2.75 17.68
N TYR A 136 -13.48 -2.12 18.25
CA TYR A 136 -12.25 -1.71 17.55
C TYR A 136 -11.63 -2.83 16.69
N TYR A 137 -11.50 -4.04 17.23
CA TYR A 137 -10.92 -5.17 16.49
C TYR A 137 -11.77 -5.58 15.29
N PHE A 138 -13.10 -5.54 15.42
CA PHE A 138 -14.03 -5.81 14.33
C PHE A 138 -13.90 -4.76 13.22
N GLN A 139 -13.95 -3.46 13.58
CA GLN A 139 -13.80 -2.36 12.62
C GLN A 139 -12.42 -2.41 11.92
N HIS A 140 -11.36 -2.79 12.64
CA HIS A 140 -10.02 -2.94 12.07
C HIS A 140 -9.95 -4.10 11.07
N LEU A 141 -10.49 -5.28 11.40
CA LEU A 141 -10.55 -6.43 10.50
C LEU A 141 -11.44 -6.16 9.28
N LEU A 142 -12.58 -5.48 9.46
CA LEU A 142 -13.47 -5.06 8.37
C LEU A 142 -12.74 -4.16 7.36
N ASN A 143 -12.01 -3.15 7.83
CA ASN A 143 -11.24 -2.24 6.97
C ASN A 143 -10.12 -2.98 6.22
N ILE A 144 -9.42 -3.93 6.86
CA ILE A 144 -8.40 -4.77 6.23
C ILE A 144 -9.04 -5.68 5.16
N ALA A 145 -10.18 -6.31 5.45
CA ALA A 145 -10.88 -7.17 4.51
C ALA A 145 -11.35 -6.37 3.27
N ILE A 146 -11.95 -5.20 3.48
CA ILE A 146 -12.36 -4.28 2.39
C ILE A 146 -11.16 -3.88 1.52
N ALA A 147 -10.04 -3.50 2.13
CA ALA A 147 -8.82 -3.14 1.40
C ALA A 147 -8.22 -4.32 0.62
N GLY A 148 -8.22 -5.53 1.20
CA GLY A 148 -7.76 -6.75 0.55
C GLY A 148 -8.62 -7.12 -0.66
N VAL A 149 -9.95 -7.08 -0.52
CA VAL A 149 -10.90 -7.36 -1.60
C VAL A 149 -10.78 -6.33 -2.73
N ALA A 150 -10.80 -5.03 -2.40
CA ALA A 150 -10.65 -3.96 -3.39
C ALA A 150 -9.30 -4.06 -4.15
N GLY A 151 -8.20 -4.36 -3.44
CA GLY A 151 -6.89 -4.57 -4.03
C GLY A 151 -6.84 -5.78 -4.98
N LEU A 152 -7.48 -6.89 -4.60
CA LEU A 152 -7.56 -8.10 -5.44
C LEU A 152 -8.34 -7.83 -6.75
N PHE A 153 -9.47 -7.13 -6.68
CA PHE A 153 -10.23 -6.72 -7.87
C PHE A 153 -9.45 -5.74 -8.76
N GLY A 154 -8.65 -4.82 -8.17
CA GLY A 154 -7.76 -3.95 -8.92
C GLY A 154 -6.66 -4.70 -9.67
N LEU A 155 -6.04 -5.70 -9.05
CA LEU A 155 -5.03 -6.55 -9.69
C LEU A 155 -5.64 -7.47 -10.77
N TYR A 156 -6.86 -7.97 -10.54
CA TYR A 156 -7.63 -8.69 -11.57
C TYR A 156 -7.91 -7.80 -12.79
N ALA A 157 -8.29 -6.54 -12.57
CA ALA A 157 -8.52 -5.57 -13.64
C ALA A 157 -7.25 -5.26 -14.44
N LEU A 158 -6.09 -5.18 -13.79
CA LEU A 158 -4.80 -5.05 -14.48
C LEU A 158 -4.52 -6.26 -15.38
N HIS A 159 -4.77 -7.47 -14.86
CA HIS A 159 -4.60 -8.71 -15.62
C HIS A 159 -5.53 -8.77 -16.85
N GLU A 160 -6.83 -8.51 -16.65
CA GLU A 160 -7.83 -8.48 -17.71
C GLU A 160 -7.44 -7.48 -18.80
N GLY A 161 -7.11 -6.24 -18.42
CA GLY A 161 -6.66 -5.21 -19.33
C GLY A 161 -5.47 -5.63 -20.18
N LEU A 162 -4.40 -6.15 -19.57
CA LEU A 162 -3.24 -6.63 -20.32
C LEU A 162 -3.57 -7.84 -21.22
N SER A 163 -4.51 -8.70 -20.82
CA SER A 163 -4.94 -9.82 -21.66
C SER A 163 -5.71 -9.38 -22.92
N LEU A 164 -6.56 -8.36 -22.80
CA LEU A 164 -7.24 -7.73 -23.94
C LEU A 164 -6.23 -7.10 -24.92
N VAL A 165 -5.19 -6.42 -24.41
CA VAL A 165 -4.10 -5.86 -25.22
C VAL A 165 -3.27 -6.94 -25.93
N CYS A 166 -3.06 -8.09 -25.27
CA CYS A 166 -2.41 -9.25 -25.87
C CYS A 166 -3.23 -9.81 -27.04
N GLU A 167 -4.53 -9.98 -26.87
CA GLU A 167 -5.41 -10.63 -27.82
C GLU A 167 -5.76 -9.75 -29.03
N LYS A 168 -6.18 -8.50 -28.82
CA LYS A 168 -6.66 -7.62 -29.90
C LYS A 168 -5.55 -7.05 -30.81
N ARG A 169 -4.32 -6.90 -30.32
CA ARG A 169 -3.22 -6.28 -31.11
C ARG A 169 -1.91 -7.07 -31.19
N GLY A 170 -1.72 -8.17 -30.45
CA GLY A 170 -0.46 -8.93 -30.47
C GLY A 170 0.78 -8.17 -29.96
N VAL A 171 0.59 -6.98 -29.37
CA VAL A 171 1.62 -6.06 -28.86
C VAL A 171 2.26 -6.59 -27.57
N TYR A 172 1.56 -7.49 -26.88
CA TYR A 172 1.97 -8.10 -25.61
C TYR A 172 2.03 -9.63 -25.79
N PRO A 173 3.15 -10.31 -25.53
CA PRO A 173 3.26 -11.76 -25.73
C PRO A 173 2.60 -12.54 -24.57
N ARG A 174 1.96 -13.68 -24.86
CA ARG A 174 1.29 -14.51 -23.82
C ARG A 174 2.19 -14.89 -22.64
N LYS A 175 3.50 -15.08 -22.87
CA LYS A 175 4.50 -15.34 -21.79
C LYS A 175 4.62 -14.18 -20.79
N ALA A 176 4.45 -12.93 -21.24
CA ALA A 176 4.48 -11.76 -20.36
C ALA A 176 3.25 -11.68 -19.44
N LEU A 177 2.09 -12.23 -19.83
CA LEU A 177 0.91 -12.27 -18.95
C LEU A 177 1.17 -13.12 -17.70
N THR A 178 1.85 -14.27 -17.86
CA THR A 178 2.27 -15.13 -16.73
C THR A 178 3.24 -14.40 -15.81
N ILE A 179 4.22 -13.70 -16.39
CA ILE A 179 5.19 -12.89 -15.62
C ILE A 179 4.49 -11.75 -14.89
N MET A 180 3.48 -11.11 -15.50
CA MET A 180 2.70 -10.08 -14.83
C MET A 180 1.85 -10.64 -13.68
N ARG A 181 1.30 -11.87 -13.76
CA ARG A 181 0.64 -12.50 -12.60
C ARG A 181 1.60 -12.66 -11.41
N VAL A 182 2.84 -13.10 -11.65
CA VAL A 182 3.87 -13.14 -10.61
C VAL A 182 4.18 -11.73 -10.09
N TRP A 183 4.21 -10.74 -10.98
CA TRP A 183 4.42 -9.34 -10.61
C TRP A 183 3.27 -8.76 -9.77
N ALA A 184 2.02 -9.11 -10.05
CA ALA A 184 0.86 -8.71 -9.26
C ALA A 184 0.93 -9.26 -7.82
N VAL A 185 1.42 -10.49 -7.65
CA VAL A 185 1.71 -11.07 -6.32
C VAL A 185 2.84 -10.32 -5.62
N LEU A 186 3.94 -9.99 -6.32
CA LEU A 186 5.03 -9.19 -5.76
C LEU A 186 4.58 -7.77 -5.39
N PHE A 187 3.74 -7.13 -6.20
CA PHE A 187 3.16 -5.82 -5.93
C PHE A 187 2.28 -5.85 -4.67
N ALA A 188 1.42 -6.87 -4.53
CA ALA A 188 0.64 -7.09 -3.31
C ALA A 188 1.55 -7.32 -2.10
N PHE A 189 2.58 -8.14 -2.22
CA PHE A 189 3.54 -8.45 -1.15
C PHE A 189 4.28 -7.19 -0.67
N VAL A 190 4.83 -6.39 -1.59
CA VAL A 190 5.52 -5.12 -1.28
C VAL A 190 4.54 -4.09 -0.71
N GLY A 191 3.34 -3.98 -1.27
CA GLY A 191 2.30 -3.09 -0.76
C GLY A 191 1.85 -3.42 0.66
N ILE A 192 1.71 -4.71 0.99
CA ILE A 192 1.43 -5.19 2.35
C ILE A 192 2.58 -4.84 3.31
N GLN A 193 3.84 -5.00 2.88
CA GLN A 193 4.99 -4.63 3.72
C GLN A 193 5.08 -3.11 3.94
N LEU A 194 4.80 -2.29 2.92
CA LEU A 194 4.73 -0.84 3.06
C LEU A 194 3.56 -0.43 3.98
N ALA A 195 2.41 -1.10 3.88
CA ALA A 195 1.27 -0.91 4.77
C ALA A 195 1.59 -1.27 6.23
N TRP A 196 2.48 -2.24 6.46
CA TRP A 196 2.99 -2.56 7.79
C TRP A 196 3.95 -1.51 8.34
N ASN A 197 4.83 -0.99 7.49
CA ASN A 197 5.84 0.01 7.84
C ASN A 197 5.22 1.38 8.15
N LEU A 198 4.16 1.77 7.43
CA LEU A 198 3.45 3.04 7.65
C LEU A 198 2.53 3.05 8.89
N ARG A 199 2.51 1.97 9.69
CA ARG A 199 1.70 1.91 10.90
C ARG A 199 2.17 2.95 11.95
N PRO A 200 1.26 3.49 12.76
CA PRO A 200 -0.17 3.21 12.80
C PRO A 200 -0.94 3.83 11.63
N PHE A 201 -1.68 2.99 10.88
CA PHE A 201 -2.72 3.44 9.96
C PHE A 201 -4.00 3.76 10.72
N LEU A 202 -4.50 2.83 11.55
CA LEU A 202 -5.75 3.07 12.30
C LEU A 202 -5.55 3.54 13.74
N GLY A 203 -4.36 3.44 14.35
CA GLY A 203 -4.06 3.97 15.69
C GLY A 203 -4.78 3.26 16.85
N ASP A 204 -4.07 3.04 17.96
CA ASP A 204 -4.70 2.54 19.19
C ASP A 204 -5.26 3.73 20.01
N ARG A 205 -6.46 3.59 20.59
CA ARG A 205 -7.06 4.64 21.45
C ARG A 205 -6.33 4.80 22.79
N SER A 206 -5.52 3.81 23.20
CA SER A 206 -4.81 3.79 24.48
C SER A 206 -3.37 4.30 24.44
N GLU A 207 -2.81 4.51 23.24
CA GLU A 207 -1.48 5.09 23.06
C GLU A 207 -1.54 6.56 22.58
N PRO A 208 -0.54 7.41 22.91
CA PRO A 208 -0.43 8.74 22.32
C PRO A 208 -0.28 8.66 20.79
N PHE A 209 -0.80 9.66 20.09
CA PHE A 209 -0.69 9.74 18.62
C PHE A 209 0.78 9.67 18.17
N ARG A 210 1.11 8.69 17.33
CA ARG A 210 2.45 8.50 16.73
C ARG A 210 2.36 8.54 15.21
N ILE A 211 3.25 9.32 14.59
CA ILE A 211 3.34 9.45 13.13
C ILE A 211 3.88 8.16 12.50
N ILE A 212 4.86 7.52 13.15
CA ILE A 212 5.50 6.25 12.78
C ILE A 212 5.61 5.39 14.05
N GLY A 213 5.32 4.09 13.97
CA GLY A 213 5.44 3.15 15.09
C GLY A 213 6.88 2.67 15.35
N ASN A 214 7.17 2.22 16.58
CA ASN A 214 8.45 1.59 16.89
C ASN A 214 8.59 0.25 16.14
N TYR A 215 9.72 0.07 15.44
CA TYR A 215 9.90 -1.03 14.51
C TYR A 215 10.43 -2.30 15.20
N GLN A 216 9.56 -3.30 15.34
CA GLN A 216 9.89 -4.66 15.81
C GLN A 216 9.24 -5.68 14.86
N GLY A 217 9.98 -6.12 13.83
CA GLY A 217 9.56 -7.20 12.93
C GLY A 217 8.74 -6.83 11.69
N ASN A 218 8.36 -7.85 10.93
CA ASN A 218 7.72 -7.80 9.60
C ASN A 218 6.26 -8.28 9.65
N PHE A 219 5.39 -7.80 8.75
CA PHE A 219 3.99 -8.25 8.60
C PHE A 219 3.83 -9.78 8.63
N TYR A 220 4.65 -10.48 7.84
CA TYR A 220 4.59 -11.93 7.69
C TYR A 220 4.97 -12.66 8.99
N THR A 221 5.96 -12.14 9.73
CA THR A 221 6.32 -12.70 11.04
C THR A 221 5.21 -12.50 12.07
N ALA A 222 4.49 -11.38 12.01
CA ALA A 222 3.42 -11.08 12.95
C ALA A 222 2.13 -11.86 12.66
N ILE A 223 1.76 -12.07 11.39
CA ILE A 223 0.68 -13.01 11.04
C ILE A 223 1.05 -14.42 11.49
N LEU A 224 2.26 -14.89 11.18
CA LEU A 224 2.66 -16.25 11.52
C LEU A 224 2.73 -16.47 13.05
N TYR A 225 3.05 -15.44 13.82
CA TYR A 225 2.93 -15.45 15.29
C TYR A 225 1.47 -15.43 15.76
N ALA A 226 0.63 -14.53 15.24
CA ALA A 226 -0.78 -14.43 15.61
C ALA A 226 -1.57 -15.70 15.27
N THR A 227 -1.34 -16.30 14.09
CA THR A 227 -1.94 -17.59 13.68
C THR A 227 -1.46 -18.72 14.58
N LYS A 228 -0.16 -18.78 14.93
CA LYS A 228 0.34 -19.75 15.90
C LYS A 228 -0.30 -19.59 17.27
N GLN A 229 -0.50 -18.35 17.74
CA GLN A 229 -1.10 -18.08 19.05
C GLN A 229 -2.61 -18.39 19.08
N LEU A 230 -3.31 -18.15 17.96
CA LEU A 230 -4.71 -18.56 17.78
C LEU A 230 -4.87 -20.08 17.73
N LEU A 231 -3.96 -20.81 17.08
CA LEU A 231 -3.95 -22.29 17.06
C LEU A 231 -3.47 -22.92 18.37
N ALA A 232 -2.56 -22.26 19.11
CA ALA A 232 -2.02 -22.76 20.37
C ALA A 232 -3.01 -22.60 21.54
N GLY A 233 -4.04 -21.76 21.40
CA GLY A 233 -5.08 -21.58 22.41
C GLY A 233 -4.59 -20.97 23.74
N ASP A 234 -3.39 -20.40 23.76
CA ASP A 234 -2.67 -20.09 25.00
C ASP A 234 -2.95 -18.67 25.50
N GLN A 235 -3.58 -18.57 26.69
CA GLN A 235 -3.89 -17.30 27.32
C GLN A 235 -2.72 -16.75 28.14
N ARG A 236 -1.95 -15.82 27.55
CA ARG A 236 -1.57 -14.52 28.16
C ARG A 236 -0.59 -13.72 27.27
N PRO A 237 -0.64 -12.38 27.32
CA PRO A 237 0.34 -11.54 26.64
C PRO A 237 1.64 -11.44 27.46
N ALA A 238 2.76 -11.82 26.86
CA ALA A 238 4.06 -11.32 27.30
C ALA A 238 4.27 -9.93 26.68
N ALA A 239 4.25 -8.88 27.52
CA ALA A 239 4.53 -7.52 27.06
C ALA A 239 5.98 -7.42 26.51
N PRO A 240 6.19 -6.86 25.31
CA PRO A 240 7.54 -6.75 24.76
C PRO A 240 8.31 -5.61 25.43
N GLY A 241 9.24 -5.96 26.32
CA GLY A 241 10.40 -5.13 26.63
C GLY A 241 10.43 -4.43 28.00
N THR A 242 10.53 -5.19 29.09
CA THR A 242 11.43 -4.77 30.17
C THR A 242 12.87 -5.00 29.66
N PRO A 243 13.78 -4.01 29.68
CA PRO A 243 15.15 -4.23 29.25
C PRO A 243 15.81 -5.30 30.12
N ALA A 244 16.29 -6.38 29.49
CA ALA A 244 17.20 -7.29 30.17
C ALA A 244 18.43 -6.48 30.60
N ALA A 245 18.77 -6.54 31.90
CA ALA A 245 19.96 -5.86 32.40
C ALA A 245 21.19 -6.33 31.61
N PRO A 246 22.08 -5.44 31.16
CA PRO A 246 23.25 -5.84 30.39
C PRO A 246 24.11 -6.81 31.22
N PRO A 247 24.71 -7.84 30.59
CA PRO A 247 25.56 -8.79 31.31
C PRO A 247 26.68 -8.06 32.06
N GLN A 248 26.91 -8.41 33.33
CA GLN A 248 27.85 -7.74 34.24
C GLN A 248 29.34 -8.00 33.90
N GLN A 249 29.69 -8.09 32.62
CA GLN A 249 31.01 -8.52 32.16
C GLN A 249 31.96 -7.36 31.83
N TYR A 250 31.46 -6.11 31.84
CA TYR A 250 32.28 -4.90 31.85
C TYR A 250 32.35 -4.27 33.26
N ARG A 251 32.92 -5.01 34.21
CA ARG A 251 33.32 -4.45 35.51
C ARG A 251 34.83 -4.66 35.71
N ARG A 252 35.54 -3.54 35.86
CA ARG A 252 37.00 -3.38 36.07
C ARG A 252 37.88 -3.37 34.81
N LEU A 253 38.11 -2.17 34.28
CA LEU A 253 39.43 -1.73 33.85
C LEU A 253 39.82 -0.57 34.78
N PRO A 254 40.83 -0.70 35.66
CA PRO A 254 41.33 0.42 36.43
C PRO A 254 42.17 1.32 35.52
N PHE A 255 41.74 2.58 35.36
CA PHE A 255 42.65 3.62 34.88
C PHE A 255 43.49 4.10 36.06
N ASP A 256 44.66 3.48 36.24
CA ASP A 256 45.70 3.99 37.13
C ASP A 256 46.26 5.29 36.53
N THR A 257 45.74 6.43 36.97
CA THR A 257 46.34 7.74 36.69
C THR A 257 47.49 7.97 37.68
N ALA A 258 48.63 7.33 37.42
CA ALA A 258 49.88 7.62 38.10
C ALA A 258 50.41 9.01 37.66
N ALA A 259 50.10 10.03 38.46
CA ALA A 259 50.70 11.36 38.36
C ALA A 259 51.43 11.69 39.67
N ASP A 260 52.52 10.98 39.92
CA ASP A 260 53.43 11.25 41.02
C ASP A 260 54.49 12.27 40.58
N THR A 261 54.51 13.47 41.18
CA THR A 261 55.71 14.04 41.83
C THR A 261 55.52 15.44 42.43
N ALA A 262 55.90 15.53 43.71
CA ALA A 262 56.65 16.63 44.34
C ALA A 262 56.19 18.12 44.24
N ARG A 263 55.67 18.65 45.37
CA ARG A 263 56.41 19.71 46.12
C ARG A 263 55.91 20.01 47.55
N SER A 264 56.84 19.84 48.50
CA SER A 264 57.13 20.72 49.66
C SER A 264 56.04 21.15 50.68
N ARG A 265 56.22 20.63 51.90
CA ARG A 265 55.97 21.19 53.24
C ARG A 265 55.61 22.69 53.37
N ARG A 266 54.71 22.96 54.33
CA ARG A 266 54.77 24.05 55.34
C ARG A 266 54.09 23.58 56.64
N PRO A 267 54.41 24.17 57.82
CA PRO A 267 55.68 24.76 58.22
C PRO A 267 56.67 23.70 58.73
#